data_AF-M3BU39-F1
#
_entry.id   AF-M3BU39-F1
#
_cell.length_a   1.000
_cell.length_b   1.000
_cell.length_c   1.000
_cell.angle_alpha   90.00
_cell.angle_beta   90.00
_cell.angle_gamma   90.00
#
_symmetry.space_group_name_H-M   'P 1'
#
loop_
_entity.id
_entity.type
_entity.pdbx_description
1 polymer ?
#
loop_
_entity_poly.entity_id
_entity_poly.type
_entity_poly.pdbx_seq_one_letter_code
_entity_poly.pdbx_strand_id
1 'polypeptide(L)'
;MPLISSMELVSRYFDTWHTVFPVVDRPSFEQSYIAMLVGPQNTAISFMIEMLLVLALANATYPQDQAHITPDKVARWLDLASGLPTSRPESGEVDIKSVRLMSLLNLAEQVLTTDTTASYIRSGNSVRSAMTLSLHRSEHHDDNADSDDRSLWNAIVELDQHACLAAGMPPSVPEQTHLEETVAPPEADVQHEPDQESPRQLLERTLPIRHTILAVLNNTKHLMFEQAVELSTALTKLFAPVSTYQGLPLALRTFQYEYVFFVYRRFMSTLHRIFFSMDGEPAFYIFRGMAIRHARGHLREVCAVWRGEHTTSRWAALIASNGVMFRNETRHAIMVIALELYREDDEVQSKLLSVEGGRAALFETFKSFFGFLEQKVRDKAVPERLFLIPAMVYAHMQISARHGTGSSEYFRAMTEAGAEAEKCLGRR
;
A
#
# COMPACT_ATOMS: atom_id res chain seq x y z
N MET A 1 1.22 -27.22 13.54
CA MET A 1 2.30 -26.21 13.51
C MET A 1 3.01 -26.33 14.84
N PRO A 2 4.34 -26.49 14.89
CA PRO A 2 5.05 -26.63 16.17
C PRO A 2 4.88 -25.36 17.03
N LEU A 3 4.74 -25.54 18.34
CA LEU A 3 4.45 -24.48 19.31
C LEU A 3 5.45 -23.31 19.26
N ILE A 4 6.73 -23.62 19.00
CA ILE A 4 7.80 -22.62 18.86
C ILE A 4 7.53 -21.70 17.66
N SER A 5 7.07 -22.26 16.54
CA SER A 5 6.75 -21.47 15.35
C SER A 5 5.50 -20.60 15.50
N SER A 6 4.55 -20.96 16.36
CA SER A 6 3.38 -20.09 16.62
C SER A 6 3.73 -18.92 17.52
N MET A 7 4.56 -19.12 18.55
CA MET A 7 5.04 -18.04 19.43
C MET A 7 5.86 -17.01 18.65
N GLU A 8 6.77 -17.47 17.78
CA GLU A 8 7.59 -16.60 16.93
C GLU A 8 6.72 -15.71 16.02
N LEU A 9 5.72 -16.30 15.36
CA LEU A 9 4.81 -15.55 14.50
C LEU A 9 3.95 -14.55 15.27
N VAL A 10 3.44 -14.92 16.44
CA VAL A 10 2.68 -13.99 17.29
C VAL A 10 3.55 -12.79 17.69
N SER A 11 4.78 -13.03 18.15
CA SER A 11 5.72 -11.95 18.47
C SER A 11 5.95 -11.06 17.25
N ARG A 12 6.18 -11.67 16.08
CA ARG A 12 6.42 -10.93 14.85
C ARG A 12 5.23 -10.07 14.42
N TYR A 13 4.00 -10.51 14.62
CA TYR A 13 2.81 -9.69 14.37
C TYR A 13 2.81 -8.42 15.24
N PHE A 14 3.06 -8.58 16.55
CA PHE A 14 3.10 -7.45 17.49
C PHE A 14 4.28 -6.50 17.22
N ASP A 15 5.40 -7.01 16.72
CA ASP A 15 6.57 -6.21 16.32
C ASP A 15 6.43 -5.53 14.94
N THR A 16 5.38 -5.85 14.18
CA THR A 16 5.17 -5.33 12.81
C THR A 16 3.79 -4.70 12.67
N TRP A 17 2.79 -5.46 12.23
CA TRP A 17 1.46 -4.95 11.89
C TRP A 17 0.76 -4.25 13.05
N HIS A 18 0.90 -4.74 14.28
CA HIS A 18 0.28 -4.09 15.44
C HIS A 18 0.82 -2.67 15.69
N THR A 19 2.08 -2.40 15.32
CA THR A 19 2.72 -1.08 15.48
C THR A 19 2.11 0.02 14.61
N VAL A 20 1.38 -0.36 13.55
CA VAL A 20 0.72 0.55 12.60
C VAL A 20 -0.80 0.37 12.58
N PHE A 21 -1.29 -0.83 12.89
CA PHE A 21 -2.71 -1.17 12.98
C PHE A 21 -2.99 -1.89 14.32
N PRO A 22 -3.17 -1.14 15.43
CA PRO A 22 -3.48 -1.69 16.76
C PRO A 22 -4.94 -2.19 16.86
N VAL A 23 -5.36 -3.05 15.93
CA VAL A 23 -6.72 -3.60 15.87
C VAL A 23 -6.93 -4.76 16.85
N VAL A 24 -5.87 -5.45 17.24
CA VAL A 24 -5.89 -6.51 18.27
C VAL A 24 -5.59 -5.90 19.63
N ASP A 25 -6.44 -6.19 20.61
CA ASP A 25 -6.18 -5.85 22.02
C ASP A 25 -5.14 -6.82 22.59
N ARG A 26 -3.90 -6.35 22.74
CA ARG A 26 -2.74 -7.20 23.06
C ARG A 26 -2.90 -7.93 24.41
N PRO A 27 -3.24 -7.27 25.53
CA PRO A 27 -3.45 -7.97 26.80
C PRO A 27 -4.50 -9.08 26.72
N SER A 28 -5.67 -8.83 26.11
CA SER A 28 -6.72 -9.85 25.97
C SER A 28 -6.28 -11.00 25.06
N PHE A 29 -5.54 -10.69 23.99
CA PHE A 29 -5.00 -11.70 23.08
C PHE A 29 -4.00 -12.62 23.79
N GLU A 30 -3.05 -12.05 24.53
CA GLU A 30 -2.02 -12.81 25.26
C GLU A 30 -2.66 -13.75 26.31
N GLN A 31 -3.66 -13.27 27.04
CA GLN A 31 -4.43 -14.09 28.00
C GLN A 31 -5.15 -15.26 27.31
N SER A 32 -5.85 -14.96 26.21
CA SER A 32 -6.57 -15.96 25.42
C SER A 32 -5.63 -16.97 24.75
N TYR A 33 -4.45 -16.52 24.33
CA TYR A 33 -3.41 -17.36 23.75
C TYR A 33 -2.90 -18.36 24.79
N ILE A 34 -2.56 -17.91 26.01
CA ILE A 34 -2.15 -18.79 27.10
C ILE A 34 -3.25 -19.81 27.44
N ALA A 35 -4.50 -19.36 27.54
CA ALA A 35 -5.64 -20.25 27.80
C ALA A 35 -5.79 -21.33 26.71
N MET A 36 -5.63 -20.96 25.43
CA MET A 36 -5.65 -21.89 24.31
C MET A 36 -4.52 -22.92 24.39
N LEU A 37 -3.31 -22.52 24.82
CA LEU A 37 -2.18 -23.45 24.99
C LEU A 37 -2.44 -24.50 26.09
N VAL A 38 -3.11 -24.10 27.18
CA VAL A 38 -3.43 -24.99 28.31
C VAL A 38 -4.64 -25.88 28.01
N GLY A 39 -5.65 -25.35 27.30
CA GLY A 39 -6.93 -26.03 27.06
C GLY A 39 -7.51 -25.75 25.68
N PRO A 40 -6.94 -26.31 24.60
CA PRO A 40 -7.32 -25.96 23.23
C PRO A 40 -8.79 -26.30 22.91
N GLN A 41 -9.36 -27.32 23.56
CA GLN A 41 -10.73 -27.78 23.33
C GLN A 41 -11.80 -26.75 23.75
N ASN A 42 -11.45 -25.83 24.64
CA ASN A 42 -12.37 -24.82 25.20
C ASN A 42 -12.22 -23.45 24.54
N THR A 43 -11.43 -23.37 23.47
CA THR A 43 -11.11 -22.09 22.83
C THR A 43 -12.29 -21.62 21.98
N ALA A 44 -12.70 -20.36 22.18
CA ALA A 44 -13.76 -19.75 21.39
C ALA A 44 -13.39 -19.69 19.89
N ILE A 45 -14.37 -19.94 19.02
CA ILE A 45 -14.16 -19.92 17.56
C ILE A 45 -13.66 -18.56 17.09
N SER A 46 -14.20 -17.46 17.65
CA SER A 46 -13.75 -16.10 17.34
C SER A 46 -12.26 -15.89 17.61
N PHE A 47 -11.76 -16.37 18.75
CA PHE A 47 -10.33 -16.29 19.07
C PHE A 47 -9.47 -17.20 18.17
N MET A 48 -9.97 -18.38 17.80
CA MET A 48 -9.26 -19.22 16.82
C MET A 48 -9.10 -18.48 15.48
N ILE A 49 -10.15 -17.82 14.99
CA ILE A 49 -10.07 -17.03 13.76
C ILE A 49 -9.11 -15.85 13.93
N GLU A 50 -9.18 -15.11 15.04
CA GLU A 50 -8.25 -14.03 15.36
C GLU A 50 -6.79 -14.50 15.31
N MET A 51 -6.49 -15.65 15.94
CA MET A 51 -5.17 -16.27 15.93
C MET A 51 -4.72 -16.64 14.51
N LEU A 52 -5.59 -17.23 13.69
CA LEU A 52 -5.25 -17.59 12.30
C LEU A 52 -4.89 -16.35 11.46
N LEU A 53 -5.62 -15.25 11.65
CA LEU A 53 -5.35 -13.99 10.96
C LEU A 53 -4.03 -13.35 11.42
N VAL A 54 -3.76 -13.34 12.73
CA VAL A 54 -2.48 -12.90 13.30
C VAL A 54 -1.31 -13.68 12.70
N LEU A 55 -1.42 -15.01 12.65
CA LEU A 55 -0.39 -15.87 12.06
C LEU A 55 -0.21 -15.62 10.56
N ALA A 56 -1.29 -15.44 9.81
CA ALA A 56 -1.24 -15.16 8.38
C ALA A 56 -0.54 -13.83 8.06
N LEU A 57 -0.88 -12.78 8.82
CA LEU A 57 -0.26 -11.45 8.69
C LEU A 57 1.22 -11.47 9.06
N ALA A 58 1.59 -12.14 10.15
CA ALA A 58 3.00 -12.34 10.51
C ALA A 58 3.77 -13.09 9.42
N ASN A 59 3.18 -14.16 8.88
CA ASN A 59 3.78 -14.97 7.83
C ASN A 59 4.04 -14.16 6.55
N ALA A 60 3.19 -13.16 6.24
CA ALA A 60 3.36 -12.27 5.09
C ALA A 60 4.64 -11.41 5.16
N THR A 61 5.19 -11.21 6.34
CA THR A 61 6.40 -10.40 6.55
C THR A 61 7.70 -11.21 6.37
N TYR A 62 7.61 -12.51 6.06
CA TYR A 62 8.76 -13.33 5.68
C TYR A 62 8.92 -13.38 4.16
N PRO A 63 10.17 -13.47 3.66
CA PRO A 63 10.42 -13.94 2.30
C PRO A 63 9.70 -15.28 2.03
N GLN A 64 9.26 -15.49 0.79
CA GLN A 64 8.44 -16.66 0.42
C GLN A 64 9.11 -18.01 0.72
N ASP A 65 10.43 -18.08 0.62
CA ASP A 65 11.27 -19.24 0.93
C ASP A 65 11.47 -19.49 2.43
N GLN A 66 11.17 -18.51 3.28
CA GLN A 66 11.32 -18.55 4.74
C GLN A 66 9.98 -18.55 5.49
N ALA A 67 8.87 -18.36 4.77
CA ALA A 67 7.54 -18.35 5.35
C ALA A 67 7.19 -19.72 5.97
N HIS A 68 6.71 -19.70 7.22
CA HIS A 68 6.38 -20.91 7.99
C HIS A 68 5.08 -21.58 7.53
N ILE A 69 4.19 -20.82 6.86
CA ILE A 69 2.85 -21.24 6.48
C ILE A 69 2.70 -21.11 4.96
N THR A 70 2.22 -22.18 4.32
CA THR A 70 2.05 -22.22 2.87
C THR A 70 0.92 -21.29 2.41
N PRO A 71 1.01 -20.71 1.20
CA PRO A 71 -0.04 -19.85 0.64
C PRO A 71 -1.43 -20.50 0.62
N ASP A 72 -1.53 -21.78 0.23
CA ASP A 72 -2.81 -22.51 0.21
C ASP A 72 -3.46 -22.61 1.58
N LYS A 73 -2.65 -22.71 2.64
CA LYS A 73 -3.16 -22.78 4.01
C LYS A 73 -3.62 -21.41 4.48
N VAL A 74 -2.88 -20.35 4.14
CA VAL A 74 -3.31 -18.96 4.39
C VAL A 74 -4.63 -18.66 3.69
N ALA A 75 -4.77 -19.04 2.41
CA ALA A 75 -6.01 -18.83 1.65
C ALA A 75 -7.22 -19.48 2.34
N ARG A 76 -7.10 -20.76 2.74
CA ARG A 76 -8.18 -21.45 3.48
C ARG A 76 -8.52 -20.77 4.81
N TRP A 77 -7.54 -20.20 5.51
CA TRP A 77 -7.81 -19.47 6.75
C TRP A 77 -8.58 -18.18 6.51
N LEU A 78 -8.27 -17.46 5.44
CA LEU A 78 -9.03 -16.28 5.03
C LEU A 78 -10.46 -16.65 4.64
N ASP A 79 -10.65 -17.74 3.89
CA ASP A 79 -11.99 -18.23 3.52
C ASP A 79 -12.83 -18.57 4.77
N LEU A 80 -12.22 -19.25 5.74
CA LEU A 80 -12.87 -19.57 7.02
C LEU A 80 -13.22 -18.31 7.81
N ALA A 81 -12.30 -17.34 7.88
CA ALA A 81 -12.51 -16.08 8.59
C ALA A 81 -13.62 -15.24 7.96
N SER A 82 -13.68 -15.18 6.62
CA SER A 82 -14.71 -14.46 5.87
C SER A 82 -16.11 -15.07 5.99
N GLY A 83 -16.20 -16.36 6.35
CA GLY A 83 -17.48 -17.03 6.62
C GLY A 83 -18.03 -16.83 8.04
N LEU A 84 -17.27 -16.21 8.95
CA LEU A 84 -17.70 -16.03 10.34
C LEU A 84 -18.75 -14.91 10.44
N PRO A 85 -19.91 -15.13 11.08
CA PRO A 85 -20.85 -14.05 11.37
C PRO A 85 -20.22 -13.05 12.35
N THR A 86 -20.09 -11.80 11.92
CA THR A 86 -19.48 -10.71 12.72
C THR A 86 -20.52 -9.85 13.44
N SER A 87 -21.80 -10.16 13.32
CA SER A 87 -22.88 -9.53 14.09
C SER A 87 -23.74 -10.62 14.71
N ARG A 88 -24.36 -10.30 15.85
CA ARG A 88 -25.33 -11.20 16.48
C ARG A 88 -26.68 -10.99 15.77
N PRO A 89 -27.14 -11.91 14.89
CA PRO A 89 -28.32 -11.66 14.08
C PRO A 89 -29.59 -11.49 14.92
N GLU A 90 -29.60 -12.02 16.15
CA GLU A 90 -30.74 -11.97 17.06
C GLU A 90 -30.93 -10.62 17.78
N SER A 91 -29.85 -9.88 18.05
CA SER A 91 -29.95 -8.56 18.70
C SER A 91 -29.64 -7.40 17.76
N GLY A 92 -29.05 -7.65 16.59
CA GLY A 92 -28.60 -6.60 15.67
C GLY A 92 -27.47 -5.74 16.25
N GLU A 93 -26.94 -6.11 17.41
CA GLU A 93 -25.90 -5.37 18.11
C GLU A 93 -24.54 -5.74 17.52
N VAL A 94 -23.77 -4.70 17.18
CA VAL A 94 -22.35 -4.78 16.89
C VAL A 94 -21.62 -4.58 18.22
N ASP A 95 -20.68 -5.45 18.55
CA ASP A 95 -19.80 -5.26 19.71
C ASP A 95 -18.37 -4.89 19.27
N ILE A 96 -17.60 -4.34 20.21
CA ILE A 96 -16.23 -3.88 19.95
C ILE A 96 -15.31 -5.03 19.50
N LYS A 97 -15.51 -6.24 20.05
CA LYS A 97 -14.73 -7.44 19.70
C LYS A 97 -14.95 -7.83 18.24
N SER A 98 -16.19 -7.75 17.77
CA SER A 98 -16.51 -8.01 16.38
C SER A 98 -15.94 -6.96 15.44
N VAL A 99 -15.95 -5.68 15.83
CA VAL A 99 -15.29 -4.60 15.05
C VAL A 99 -13.79 -4.83 14.94
N ARG A 100 -13.11 -5.22 16.03
CA ARG A 100 -11.69 -5.58 16.02
C ARG A 100 -11.40 -6.75 15.08
N LEU A 101 -12.16 -7.84 15.20
CA LEU A 101 -12.00 -9.02 14.35
C LEU A 101 -12.27 -8.72 12.87
N MET A 102 -13.31 -7.94 12.55
CA MET A 102 -13.60 -7.47 11.19
C MET A 102 -12.46 -6.63 10.63
N SER A 103 -11.89 -5.75 11.44
CA SER A 103 -10.78 -4.87 11.04
C SER A 103 -9.50 -5.66 10.81
N LEU A 104 -9.22 -6.67 11.64
CA LEU A 104 -8.12 -7.59 11.45
C LEU A 104 -8.27 -8.42 10.16
N LEU A 105 -9.48 -8.92 9.87
CA LEU A 105 -9.77 -9.62 8.61
C LEU A 105 -9.57 -8.69 7.40
N ASN A 106 -10.09 -7.46 7.47
CA ASN A 106 -9.90 -6.45 6.43
C ASN A 106 -8.41 -6.20 6.15
N LEU A 107 -7.60 -6.00 7.20
CA LEU A 107 -6.15 -5.87 7.08
C LEU A 107 -5.53 -7.10 6.39
N ALA A 108 -5.87 -8.30 6.86
CA ALA A 108 -5.36 -9.55 6.30
C ALA A 108 -5.68 -9.68 4.80
N GLU A 109 -6.91 -9.39 4.39
CA GLU A 109 -7.28 -9.47 2.98
C GLU A 109 -6.60 -8.38 2.13
N GLN A 110 -6.44 -7.16 2.64
CA GLN A 110 -5.71 -6.12 1.92
C GLN A 110 -4.24 -6.47 1.71
N VAL A 111 -3.63 -7.20 2.63
CA VAL A 111 -2.23 -7.63 2.55
C VAL A 111 -2.07 -8.90 1.69
N LEU A 112 -3.04 -9.81 1.71
CA LEU A 112 -2.86 -11.16 1.18
C LEU A 112 -3.67 -11.46 -0.09
N THR A 113 -4.72 -10.68 -0.37
CA THR A 113 -5.62 -10.90 -1.50
C THR A 113 -5.46 -9.81 -2.55
N THR A 114 -6.12 -9.99 -3.70
CA THR A 114 -5.95 -9.15 -4.90
C THR A 114 -7.21 -8.41 -5.32
N ASP A 115 -8.33 -8.59 -4.59
CA ASP A 115 -9.63 -8.04 -4.91
C ASP A 115 -9.80 -6.64 -4.31
N THR A 116 -9.64 -5.62 -5.17
CA THR A 116 -9.79 -4.21 -4.80
C THR A 116 -11.23 -3.85 -4.45
N THR A 117 -12.21 -4.48 -5.10
CA THR A 117 -13.64 -4.18 -4.92
C THR A 117 -14.14 -4.76 -3.60
N ALA A 118 -13.81 -6.02 -3.32
CA ALA A 118 -14.15 -6.64 -2.04
C ALA A 118 -13.50 -5.89 -0.87
N SER A 119 -12.23 -5.49 -1.03
CA SER A 119 -11.51 -4.67 -0.04
C SER A 119 -12.25 -3.35 0.27
N TYR A 120 -12.67 -2.61 -0.76
CA TYR A 120 -13.42 -1.36 -0.60
C TYR A 120 -14.77 -1.55 0.10
N ILE A 121 -15.54 -2.57 -0.29
CA ILE A 121 -16.84 -2.86 0.35
C ILE A 121 -16.63 -3.20 1.82
N ARG A 122 -15.60 -4.00 2.13
CA ARG A 122 -15.29 -4.43 3.49
C ARG A 122 -14.80 -3.28 4.36
N SER A 123 -13.93 -2.42 3.86
CA SER A 123 -13.49 -1.25 4.61
C SER A 123 -14.65 -0.33 4.96
N GLY A 124 -15.56 -0.08 4.02
CA GLY A 124 -16.77 0.70 4.30
C GLY A 124 -17.70 0.06 5.33
N ASN A 125 -17.78 -1.29 5.37
CA ASN A 125 -18.50 -1.99 6.43
C ASN A 125 -17.82 -1.82 7.79
N SER A 126 -16.49 -1.91 7.88
CA SER A 126 -15.73 -1.67 9.10
C SER A 126 -15.93 -0.26 9.63
N VAL A 127 -15.87 0.76 8.76
CA VAL A 127 -16.11 2.17 9.11
C VAL A 127 -17.51 2.36 9.69
N ARG A 128 -18.55 1.88 9.00
CA ARG A 128 -19.94 1.99 9.48
C ARG A 128 -20.16 1.26 10.80
N SER A 129 -19.56 0.08 10.97
CA SER A 129 -19.65 -0.68 12.22
C SER A 129 -19.00 0.08 13.38
N ALA A 130 -17.81 0.64 13.18
CA ALA A 130 -17.15 1.51 14.16
C ALA A 130 -17.98 2.75 14.51
N MET A 131 -18.67 3.35 13.53
CA MET A 131 -19.56 4.48 13.78
C MET A 131 -20.77 4.11 14.63
N THR A 132 -21.34 2.91 14.48
CA THR A 132 -22.45 2.46 15.34
C THR A 132 -22.06 2.34 16.82
N LEU A 133 -20.78 2.10 17.09
CA LEU A 133 -20.19 2.12 18.43
C LEU A 133 -19.73 3.51 18.88
N SER A 134 -19.99 4.56 18.08
CA SER A 134 -19.54 5.93 18.33
C SER A 134 -18.02 6.13 18.44
N LEU A 135 -17.20 5.22 17.89
CA LEU A 135 -15.73 5.35 17.92
C LEU A 135 -15.22 6.61 17.22
N HIS A 136 -15.93 7.06 16.18
CA HIS A 136 -15.67 8.32 15.48
C HIS A 136 -15.81 9.60 16.34
N ARG A 137 -16.39 9.49 17.55
CA ARG A 137 -16.61 10.63 18.46
C ARG A 137 -15.72 10.60 19.69
N SER A 138 -14.77 9.67 19.80
CA SER A 138 -13.95 9.54 21.02
C SER A 138 -13.20 10.86 21.25
N GLU A 139 -13.55 11.65 22.27
CA GLU A 139 -13.05 13.01 22.44
C GLU A 139 -11.53 13.05 22.71
N HIS A 140 -10.88 14.17 22.35
CA HIS A 140 -9.45 14.44 22.62
C HIS A 140 -9.18 14.83 24.09
N HIS A 141 -10.17 14.73 24.98
CA HIS A 141 -10.11 15.33 26.32
C HIS A 141 -9.31 14.53 27.35
N ASP A 142 -8.95 13.28 27.05
CA ASP A 142 -7.92 12.59 27.83
C ASP A 142 -6.56 12.92 27.19
N ASP A 143 -5.66 13.52 27.97
CA ASP A 143 -4.24 13.76 27.62
C ASP A 143 -3.49 12.47 27.21
N ASN A 144 -4.14 11.31 27.27
CA ASN A 144 -3.70 10.06 26.68
C ASN A 144 -4.18 9.97 25.23
N ALA A 145 -3.33 10.38 24.29
CA ALA A 145 -3.46 10.09 22.85
C ALA A 145 -3.57 8.58 22.50
N ASP A 146 -3.50 7.69 23.49
CA ASP A 146 -3.53 6.23 23.40
C ASP A 146 -4.84 5.60 23.94
N SER A 147 -5.99 6.29 23.88
CA SER A 147 -7.24 5.59 24.15
C SER A 147 -7.43 4.46 23.12
N ASP A 148 -7.73 3.26 23.59
CA ASP A 148 -7.79 2.04 22.77
C ASP A 148 -8.84 2.16 21.64
N ASP A 149 -9.91 2.92 21.90
CA ASP A 149 -10.99 3.23 20.96
C ASP A 149 -10.55 4.19 19.85
N ARG A 150 -9.79 5.24 20.18
CA ARG A 150 -9.26 6.19 19.19
C ARG A 150 -8.23 5.50 18.29
N SER A 151 -7.38 4.69 18.90
CA SER A 151 -6.38 3.87 18.21
C SER A 151 -7.03 2.93 17.20
N LEU A 152 -8.11 2.26 17.59
CA LEU A 152 -8.90 1.40 16.72
C LEU A 152 -9.58 2.20 15.59
N TRP A 153 -10.19 3.34 15.91
CA TRP A 153 -10.80 4.21 14.91
C TRP A 153 -9.80 4.63 13.83
N ASN A 154 -8.64 5.15 14.24
CA ASN A 154 -7.59 5.59 13.32
C ASN A 154 -7.09 4.45 12.43
N ALA A 155 -6.91 3.24 12.99
CA ALA A 155 -6.55 2.05 12.22
C ALA A 155 -7.63 1.67 11.18
N ILE A 156 -8.91 1.81 11.52
CA ILE A 156 -10.03 1.54 10.60
C ILE A 156 -10.07 2.57 9.47
N VAL A 157 -9.87 3.85 9.77
CA VAL A 157 -9.78 4.92 8.75
C VAL A 157 -8.58 4.67 7.84
N GLU A 158 -7.42 4.29 8.39
CA GLU A 158 -6.22 3.96 7.61
C GLU A 158 -6.48 2.83 6.60
N LEU A 159 -7.15 1.76 7.04
CA LEU A 159 -7.54 0.64 6.17
C LEU A 159 -8.53 1.07 5.08
N ASP A 160 -9.47 1.96 5.38
CA ASP A 160 -10.40 2.50 4.40
C ASP A 160 -9.70 3.35 3.35
N GLN A 161 -8.76 4.22 3.77
CA GLN A 161 -7.97 5.02 2.84
C GLN A 161 -7.17 4.15 1.85
N HIS A 162 -6.57 3.05 2.32
CA HIS A 162 -5.87 2.11 1.46
C HIS A 162 -6.78 1.43 0.43
N ALA A 163 -7.97 1.01 0.86
CA ALA A 163 -8.95 0.38 -0.01
C ALA A 163 -9.51 1.37 -1.05
N CYS A 164 -9.85 2.59 -0.63
CA CYS A 164 -10.33 3.67 -1.48
C CYS A 164 -9.30 4.05 -2.55
N LEU A 165 -8.04 4.19 -2.15
CA LEU A 165 -6.93 4.46 -3.07
C LEU A 165 -6.73 3.33 -4.09
N ALA A 166 -6.88 2.08 -3.64
CA ALA A 166 -6.70 0.91 -4.49
C ALA A 166 -7.84 0.70 -5.49
N ALA A 167 -9.07 1.01 -5.08
CA ALA A 167 -10.28 0.87 -5.90
C ALA A 167 -10.58 2.11 -6.77
N GLY A 168 -9.98 3.26 -6.46
CA GLY A 168 -10.33 4.54 -7.10
C GLY A 168 -11.73 5.01 -6.69
N MET A 169 -12.09 4.79 -5.42
CA MET A 169 -13.43 5.04 -4.88
C MET A 169 -13.38 6.08 -3.76
N PRO A 170 -14.45 6.85 -3.53
CA PRO A 170 -14.47 7.85 -2.48
C PRO A 170 -14.35 7.24 -1.08
N PRO A 171 -13.69 7.94 -0.13
CA PRO A 171 -13.64 7.54 1.29
C PRO A 171 -15.01 7.24 1.88
N SER A 172 -15.08 6.22 2.74
CA SER A 172 -16.32 5.84 3.44
C SER A 172 -16.63 6.76 4.61
N VAL A 173 -15.60 7.40 5.17
CA VAL A 173 -15.73 8.34 6.28
C VAL A 173 -16.30 9.66 5.76
N PRO A 174 -17.42 10.18 6.32
CA PRO A 174 -17.95 11.48 5.98
C PRO A 174 -16.90 12.58 6.16
N GLU A 175 -16.87 13.54 5.24
CA GLU A 175 -15.91 14.65 5.29
C GLU A 175 -15.96 15.41 6.63
N GLN A 176 -17.17 15.59 7.16
CA GLN A 176 -17.44 16.28 8.44
C GLN A 176 -16.75 15.65 9.65
N THR A 177 -16.46 14.34 9.61
CA THR A 177 -15.80 13.64 10.72
C THR A 177 -14.35 14.07 10.90
N HIS A 178 -13.69 14.57 9.84
CA HIS A 178 -12.34 15.11 9.90
C HIS A 178 -12.30 16.64 10.01
N LEU A 179 -13.43 17.33 9.77
CA LEU A 179 -13.47 18.80 9.81
C LEU A 179 -13.21 19.34 11.22
N GLU A 180 -13.64 18.64 12.27
CA GLU A 180 -13.34 19.02 13.66
C GLU A 180 -11.83 19.00 13.98
N GLU A 181 -11.04 18.18 13.27
CA GLU A 181 -9.58 18.09 13.42
C GLU A 181 -8.84 19.16 12.58
N THR A 182 -9.42 19.62 11.46
CA THR A 182 -8.82 20.64 10.58
C THR A 182 -9.16 22.11 10.92
N VAL A 183 -10.14 22.37 11.80
CA VAL A 183 -10.55 23.74 12.18
C VAL A 183 -9.60 24.39 13.19
N ALA A 184 -8.63 23.67 13.74
CA ALA A 184 -7.50 24.31 14.41
C ALA A 184 -6.55 24.87 13.32
N PRO A 185 -6.50 26.20 13.07
CA PRO A 185 -5.41 26.75 12.29
C PRO A 185 -4.07 26.35 12.96
N PRO A 186 -2.99 26.17 12.19
CA PRO A 186 -1.65 25.97 12.72
C PRO A 186 -1.09 27.28 13.34
N GLU A 187 -1.90 27.96 14.16
CA GLU A 187 -1.52 29.10 14.98
C GLU A 187 -1.33 28.73 16.47
N ALA A 188 -1.54 27.47 16.82
CA ALA A 188 -0.95 26.96 18.05
C ALA A 188 0.54 26.70 17.75
N ASP A 189 1.36 27.67 18.15
CA ASP A 189 2.80 27.58 18.39
C ASP A 189 3.09 26.51 19.46
N VAL A 190 2.56 25.29 19.28
CA VAL A 190 3.05 24.13 19.98
C VAL A 190 4.36 23.83 19.30
N GLN A 191 5.42 24.33 19.92
CA GLN A 191 6.78 23.83 19.76
C GLN A 191 6.78 22.34 20.12
N HIS A 192 6.16 21.50 19.29
CA HIS A 192 6.48 20.08 19.26
C HIS A 192 7.88 20.03 18.70
N GLU A 193 8.87 19.82 19.57
CA GLU A 193 10.21 19.54 19.11
C GLU A 193 10.12 18.37 18.12
N PRO A 194 10.52 18.57 16.84
CA PRO A 194 10.36 17.57 15.79
C PRO A 194 11.14 16.27 16.07
N ASP A 195 11.97 16.25 17.12
CA ASP A 195 12.80 15.13 17.51
C ASP A 195 12.07 14.04 18.35
N GLN A 196 10.78 14.22 18.72
CA GLN A 196 10.06 13.28 19.59
C GLN A 196 8.75 12.69 19.02
N GLU A 197 8.30 13.06 17.82
CA GLU A 197 7.05 12.52 17.26
C GLU A 197 7.23 11.04 16.86
N SER A 198 6.45 10.13 17.46
CA SER A 198 6.47 8.73 17.07
C SER A 198 5.90 8.55 15.64
N PRO A 199 6.40 7.61 14.82
CA PRO A 199 5.86 7.40 13.49
C PRO A 199 4.35 7.07 13.49
N ARG A 200 3.82 6.51 14.58
CA ARG A 200 2.37 6.29 14.76
C ARG A 200 1.58 7.59 14.84
N GLN A 201 1.99 8.51 15.71
CA GLN A 201 1.34 9.82 15.87
C GLN A 201 1.35 10.59 14.55
N LEU A 202 2.44 10.45 13.77
CA LEU A 202 2.52 11.03 12.44
C LEU A 202 1.50 10.44 11.46
N LEU A 203 1.28 9.11 11.47
CA LEU A 203 0.23 8.49 10.64
C LEU A 203 -1.16 9.01 10.99
N GLU A 204 -1.44 9.15 12.29
CA GLU A 204 -2.73 9.61 12.81
C GLU A 204 -2.96 11.08 12.44
N ARG A 205 -1.99 11.96 12.70
CA ARG A 205 -2.04 13.39 12.34
C ARG A 205 -2.19 13.65 10.85
N THR A 206 -1.74 12.72 10.01
CA THR A 206 -1.84 12.84 8.55
C THR A 206 -3.10 12.22 7.95
N LEU A 207 -3.97 11.58 8.74
CA LEU A 207 -5.23 11.02 8.24
C LEU A 207 -6.11 12.07 7.52
N PRO A 208 -6.31 13.30 8.05
CA PRO A 208 -7.20 14.28 7.42
C PRO A 208 -6.72 14.72 6.03
N ILE A 209 -5.44 15.09 5.88
CA ILE A 209 -4.92 15.52 4.57
C ILE A 209 -5.01 14.40 3.53
N ARG A 210 -4.80 13.14 3.95
CA ARG A 210 -4.91 11.97 3.08
C ARG A 210 -6.35 11.69 2.69
N HIS A 211 -7.30 11.90 3.60
CA HIS A 211 -8.74 11.86 3.30
C HIS A 211 -9.10 12.92 2.25
N THR A 212 -8.68 14.18 2.45
CA THR A 212 -8.92 15.26 1.48
C THR A 212 -8.37 14.93 0.10
N ILE A 213 -7.14 14.40 0.03
CA ILE A 213 -6.54 13.96 -1.23
C ILE A 213 -7.42 12.91 -1.91
N LEU A 214 -7.89 11.89 -1.19
CA LEU A 214 -8.76 10.85 -1.75
C LEU A 214 -10.11 11.40 -2.21
N ALA A 215 -10.74 12.23 -1.39
CA ALA A 215 -12.01 12.86 -1.73
C ALA A 215 -11.89 13.68 -3.01
N VAL A 216 -10.83 14.48 -3.15
CA VAL A 216 -10.55 15.28 -4.34
C VAL A 216 -10.30 14.39 -5.56
N LEU A 217 -9.41 13.39 -5.44
CA LEU A 217 -9.03 12.53 -6.56
C LEU A 217 -10.18 11.64 -7.07
N ASN A 218 -11.04 11.16 -6.16
CA ASN A 218 -12.08 10.19 -6.52
C ASN A 218 -13.47 10.81 -6.73
N ASN A 219 -13.70 12.07 -6.33
CA ASN A 219 -14.96 12.78 -6.58
C ASN A 219 -14.87 13.90 -7.61
N THR A 220 -13.67 14.30 -8.05
CA THR A 220 -13.49 15.41 -8.99
C THR A 220 -13.13 14.90 -10.38
N LYS A 221 -13.80 15.43 -11.42
CA LYS A 221 -13.47 15.10 -12.82
C LYS A 221 -12.14 15.69 -13.28
N HIS A 222 -11.80 16.90 -12.79
CA HIS A 222 -10.59 17.63 -13.15
C HIS A 222 -10.00 18.28 -11.91
N LEU A 223 -8.80 17.84 -11.49
CA LEU A 223 -8.06 18.48 -10.42
C LEU A 223 -7.29 19.67 -10.98
N MET A 224 -7.47 20.84 -10.38
CA MET A 224 -6.70 22.03 -10.72
C MET A 224 -5.24 21.88 -10.28
N PHE A 225 -4.33 22.47 -11.05
CA PHE A 225 -2.90 22.41 -10.80
C PHE A 225 -2.53 22.97 -9.42
N GLU A 226 -3.07 24.14 -9.09
CA GLU A 226 -2.83 24.87 -7.86
C GLU A 226 -3.23 24.02 -6.65
N GLN A 227 -4.40 23.39 -6.71
CA GLN A 227 -4.90 22.52 -5.66
C GLN A 227 -3.99 21.29 -5.47
N ALA A 228 -3.44 20.72 -6.54
CA ALA A 228 -2.49 19.61 -6.42
C ALA A 228 -1.15 20.04 -5.79
N VAL A 229 -0.68 21.26 -6.10
CA VAL A 229 0.51 21.86 -5.46
C VAL A 229 0.25 22.10 -3.97
N GLU A 230 -0.92 22.65 -3.61
CA GLU A 230 -1.31 22.88 -2.21
C GLU A 230 -1.34 21.57 -1.41
N LEU A 231 -2.03 20.55 -1.93
CA LEU A 231 -2.15 19.25 -1.28
C LEU A 231 -0.79 18.54 -1.14
N SER A 232 0.04 18.55 -2.19
CA SER A 232 1.39 17.93 -2.14
C SER A 232 2.33 18.67 -1.19
N THR A 233 2.22 20.00 -1.10
CA THR A 233 2.98 20.82 -0.15
C THR A 233 2.54 20.54 1.29
N ALA A 234 1.23 20.53 1.56
CA ALA A 234 0.69 20.22 2.88
C ALA A 234 1.09 18.81 3.34
N LEU A 235 0.96 17.81 2.46
CA LEU A 235 1.38 16.45 2.73
C LEU A 235 2.88 16.37 3.05
N THR A 236 3.74 17.01 2.25
CA THR A 236 5.18 16.99 2.47
C THR A 236 5.59 17.69 3.76
N LYS A 237 4.95 18.80 4.13
CA LYS A 237 5.19 19.48 5.41
C LYS A 237 4.84 18.59 6.59
N LEU A 238 3.70 17.90 6.54
CA LEU A 238 3.28 17.02 7.63
C LEU A 238 4.21 15.80 7.75
N PHE A 239 4.57 15.17 6.63
CA PHE A 239 5.48 14.01 6.60
C PHE A 239 6.98 14.36 6.68
N ALA A 240 7.36 15.63 6.91
CA ALA A 240 8.74 16.07 6.92
C ALA A 240 9.69 15.18 7.76
N PRO A 241 9.31 14.69 8.97
CA PRO A 241 10.17 13.83 9.81
C PRO A 241 10.60 12.51 9.15
N VAL A 242 9.83 12.00 8.19
CA VAL A 242 10.07 10.71 7.52
C VAL A 242 10.18 10.84 6.01
N SER A 243 10.18 12.06 5.48
CA SER A 243 10.11 12.35 4.03
C SER A 243 11.35 11.90 3.24
N THR A 244 12.48 11.67 3.90
CA THR A 244 13.76 11.33 3.26
C THR A 244 14.42 10.12 3.91
N TYR A 245 14.69 9.12 3.07
CA TYR A 245 15.32 7.85 3.46
C TYR A 245 16.86 7.88 3.38
N GLN A 246 17.43 8.94 2.79
CA GLN A 246 18.87 9.10 2.62
C GLN A 246 19.56 9.34 3.96
N GLY A 247 20.59 8.54 4.26
CA GLY A 247 21.41 8.70 5.47
C GLY A 247 20.83 8.08 6.74
N LEU A 248 19.60 7.52 6.71
CA LEU A 248 19.00 6.91 7.90
C LEU A 248 19.71 5.59 8.26
N PRO A 249 20.27 5.45 9.48
CA PRO A 249 20.85 4.20 9.98
C PRO A 249 19.86 3.03 9.90
N LEU A 250 20.35 1.83 9.57
CA LEU A 250 19.52 0.63 9.45
C LEU A 250 18.74 0.33 10.76
N ALA A 251 19.32 0.64 11.91
CA ALA A 251 18.67 0.47 13.22
C ALA A 251 17.40 1.31 13.40
N LEU A 252 17.27 2.44 12.67
CA LEU A 252 16.10 3.31 12.72
C LEU A 252 15.05 2.96 11.66
N ARG A 253 15.33 2.02 10.76
CA ARG A 253 14.40 1.51 9.74
C ARG A 253 13.50 0.44 10.34
N THR A 254 12.71 0.84 11.33
CA THR A 254 11.69 -0.03 11.92
C THR A 254 10.58 -0.29 10.90
N PHE A 255 9.82 -1.38 11.10
CA PHE A 255 8.66 -1.69 10.26
C PHE A 255 7.70 -0.50 10.16
N GLN A 256 7.47 0.17 11.29
CA GLN A 256 6.62 1.35 11.40
C GLN A 256 7.15 2.49 10.52
N TYR A 257 8.44 2.83 10.61
CA TYR A 257 9.05 3.89 9.79
C TYR A 257 8.91 3.59 8.30
N GLU A 258 9.21 2.35 7.88
CA GLU A 258 9.11 1.95 6.47
C GLU A 258 7.67 2.03 5.96
N TYR A 259 6.70 1.65 6.79
CA TYR A 259 5.28 1.79 6.49
C TYR A 259 4.88 3.27 6.34
N VAL A 260 5.26 4.15 7.26
CA VAL A 260 4.92 5.58 7.17
C VAL A 260 5.53 6.22 5.92
N PHE A 261 6.78 5.88 5.61
CA PHE A 261 7.44 6.34 4.40
C PHE A 261 6.76 5.82 3.13
N PHE A 262 6.27 4.58 3.14
CA PHE A 262 5.48 4.02 2.06
C PHE A 262 4.16 4.78 1.87
N VAL A 263 3.43 5.09 2.95
CA VAL A 263 2.20 5.88 2.89
C VAL A 263 2.48 7.25 2.25
N TYR A 264 3.51 7.97 2.70
CA TYR A 264 3.91 9.25 2.11
C TYR A 264 4.15 9.14 0.59
N ARG A 265 5.02 8.21 0.17
CA ARG A 265 5.35 8.00 -1.25
C ARG A 265 4.13 7.64 -2.08
N ARG A 266 3.23 6.84 -1.53
CA ARG A 266 2.02 6.36 -2.19
C ARG A 266 1.03 7.50 -2.47
N PHE A 267 0.78 8.37 -1.50
CA PHE A 267 -0.08 9.53 -1.69
C PHE A 267 0.56 10.58 -2.62
N MET A 268 1.85 10.86 -2.46
CA MET A 268 2.60 11.74 -3.37
C MET A 268 2.56 11.23 -4.81
N SER A 269 2.85 9.94 -5.02
CA SER A 269 2.82 9.36 -6.36
C SER A 269 1.43 9.46 -6.98
N THR A 270 0.35 9.24 -6.22
CA THR A 270 -1.01 9.35 -6.74
C THR A 270 -1.37 10.78 -7.16
N LEU A 271 -1.08 11.78 -6.32
CA LEU A 271 -1.29 13.19 -6.65
C LEU A 271 -0.56 13.62 -7.93
N HIS A 272 0.65 13.12 -8.14
CA HIS A 272 1.44 13.50 -9.31
C HIS A 272 1.07 12.72 -10.58
N ARG A 273 0.58 11.48 -10.45
CA ARG A 273 0.26 10.61 -11.59
C ARG A 273 -0.94 11.09 -12.41
N ILE A 274 -1.87 11.85 -11.84
CA ILE A 274 -3.08 12.29 -12.58
C ILE A 274 -2.77 13.26 -13.74
N PHE A 275 -1.69 14.02 -13.63
CA PHE A 275 -1.25 14.96 -14.68
C PHE A 275 -0.33 14.27 -15.70
N PHE A 276 -0.09 12.96 -15.56
CA PHE A 276 0.93 12.29 -16.35
C PHE A 276 0.62 12.26 -17.84
N SER A 277 -0.66 12.21 -18.22
CA SER A 277 -1.11 12.26 -19.62
C SER A 277 -1.34 13.68 -20.14
N MET A 278 -1.11 14.72 -19.32
CA MET A 278 -1.26 16.10 -19.76
C MET A 278 0.05 16.59 -20.39
N ASP A 279 -0.09 17.29 -21.51
CA ASP A 279 1.00 17.81 -22.34
C ASP A 279 0.75 19.29 -22.67
N GLY A 280 1.78 19.99 -23.15
CA GLY A 280 1.66 21.36 -23.66
C GLY A 280 1.98 22.48 -22.67
N GLU A 281 1.96 22.22 -21.34
CA GLU A 281 2.35 23.21 -20.33
C GLU A 281 3.58 22.76 -19.53
N PRO A 282 4.59 23.64 -19.35
CA PRO A 282 5.79 23.31 -18.56
C PRO A 282 5.50 22.91 -17.11
N ALA A 283 4.38 23.37 -16.55
CA ALA A 283 3.93 23.04 -15.22
C ALA A 283 3.72 21.52 -15.04
N PHE A 284 3.20 20.83 -16.08
CA PHE A 284 3.00 19.38 -16.05
C PHE A 284 4.33 18.61 -16.02
N TYR A 285 5.43 19.18 -16.53
CA TYR A 285 6.73 18.52 -16.48
C TYR A 285 7.18 18.26 -15.04
N ILE A 286 6.92 19.17 -14.10
CA ILE A 286 7.28 18.99 -12.68
C ILE A 286 6.55 17.78 -12.11
N PHE A 287 5.24 17.69 -12.37
CA PHE A 287 4.40 16.59 -11.91
C PHE A 287 4.83 15.25 -12.52
N ARG A 288 5.12 15.22 -13.82
CA ARG A 288 5.69 14.05 -14.48
C ARG A 288 7.03 13.65 -13.87
N GLY A 289 7.94 14.61 -13.67
CA GLY A 289 9.25 14.37 -13.06
C GLY A 289 9.15 13.75 -11.66
N MET A 290 8.22 14.24 -10.83
CA MET A 290 7.94 13.66 -9.52
C MET A 290 7.35 12.25 -9.62
N ALA A 291 6.35 12.05 -10.50
CA ALA A 291 5.76 10.73 -10.72
C ALA A 291 6.81 9.69 -11.16
N ILE A 292 7.69 10.06 -12.09
CA ILE A 292 8.79 9.22 -12.58
C ILE A 292 9.79 8.92 -11.46
N ARG A 293 10.16 9.92 -10.65
CA ARG A 293 11.08 9.74 -9.52
C ARG A 293 10.54 8.72 -8.51
N HIS A 294 9.28 8.85 -8.11
CA HIS A 294 8.63 7.91 -7.20
C HIS A 294 8.49 6.52 -7.81
N ALA A 295 8.05 6.43 -9.07
CA ALA A 295 7.93 5.17 -9.79
C ALA A 295 9.28 4.43 -9.89
N ARG A 296 10.35 5.16 -10.25
CA ARG A 296 11.69 4.60 -10.36
C ARG A 296 12.22 4.11 -9.02
N GLY A 297 12.04 4.91 -7.96
CA GLY A 297 12.41 4.50 -6.60
C GLY A 297 11.72 3.21 -6.18
N HIS A 298 10.41 3.12 -6.39
CA HIS A 298 9.61 1.93 -6.08
C HIS A 298 10.08 0.70 -6.86
N LEU A 299 10.27 0.78 -8.17
CA LEU A 299 10.73 -0.37 -8.96
C LEU A 299 12.13 -0.83 -8.57
N ARG A 300 13.04 0.09 -8.23
CA ARG A 300 14.38 -0.26 -7.74
C ARG A 300 14.33 -1.05 -6.44
N GLU A 301 13.45 -0.65 -5.53
CA GLU A 301 13.21 -1.33 -4.27
C GLU A 301 12.65 -2.75 -4.50
N VAL A 302 11.63 -2.89 -5.37
CA VAL A 302 11.11 -4.22 -5.76
C VAL A 302 12.18 -5.10 -6.39
N CYS A 303 12.99 -4.56 -7.31
CA CYS A 303 14.11 -5.29 -7.91
C CYS A 303 15.19 -5.68 -6.91
N ALA A 304 15.46 -4.86 -5.89
CA ALA A 304 16.37 -5.20 -4.80
C ALA A 304 15.84 -6.42 -4.03
N VAL A 305 14.56 -6.41 -3.65
CA VAL A 305 13.91 -7.56 -2.98
C VAL A 305 13.96 -8.82 -3.84
N TRP A 306 13.65 -8.73 -5.13
CA TRP A 306 13.69 -9.89 -6.04
C TRP A 306 15.10 -10.44 -6.28
N ARG A 307 16.14 -9.62 -6.12
CA ARG A 307 17.54 -10.07 -6.13
C ARG A 307 17.97 -10.74 -4.82
N GLY A 308 17.11 -10.76 -3.80
CA GLY A 308 17.45 -11.23 -2.47
C GLY A 308 18.26 -10.21 -1.67
N GLU A 309 18.24 -8.93 -2.05
CA GLU A 309 18.75 -7.86 -1.21
C GLU A 309 17.73 -7.61 -0.08
N HIS A 310 18.20 -7.26 1.12
CA HIS A 310 17.35 -6.98 2.30
C HIS A 310 16.60 -8.19 2.89
N THR A 311 17.20 -9.40 2.88
CA THR A 311 16.61 -10.62 3.48
C THR A 311 16.22 -10.50 4.95
N THR A 312 16.81 -9.56 5.69
CA THR A 312 16.54 -9.31 7.11
C THR A 312 15.40 -8.32 7.37
N SER A 313 14.97 -7.55 6.36
CA SER A 313 13.88 -6.58 6.54
C SER A 313 12.52 -7.28 6.55
N ARG A 314 11.72 -7.01 7.59
CA ARG A 314 10.34 -7.50 7.71
C ARG A 314 9.39 -6.81 6.72
N TRP A 315 9.78 -5.65 6.21
CA TRP A 315 9.02 -4.85 5.24
C TRP A 315 9.28 -5.27 3.80
N ALA A 316 10.51 -5.66 3.47
CA ALA A 316 10.93 -6.01 2.12
C ALA A 316 10.01 -7.05 1.45
N ALA A 317 9.60 -8.08 2.21
CA ALA A 317 8.68 -9.11 1.74
C ALA A 317 7.31 -8.56 1.28
N LEU A 318 6.86 -7.45 1.88
CA LEU A 318 5.55 -6.85 1.61
C LEU A 318 5.54 -6.00 0.34
N ILE A 319 6.61 -5.25 0.06
CA ILE A 319 6.71 -4.42 -1.15
C ILE A 319 6.60 -5.25 -2.43
N ALA A 320 7.18 -6.46 -2.41
CA ALA A 320 7.12 -7.41 -3.50
C ALA A 320 5.85 -8.29 -3.49
N SER A 321 4.95 -8.12 -2.52
CA SER A 321 3.74 -8.94 -2.37
C SER A 321 2.64 -8.52 -3.35
N ASN A 322 1.67 -9.43 -3.55
CA ASN A 322 0.53 -9.20 -4.43
C ASN A 322 -0.69 -8.59 -3.74
N GLY A 323 -0.62 -8.30 -2.45
CA GLY A 323 -1.70 -7.69 -1.69
C GLY A 323 -2.22 -6.42 -2.35
N VAL A 324 -3.53 -6.19 -2.29
CA VAL A 324 -4.17 -4.94 -2.72
C VAL A 324 -3.44 -3.70 -2.22
N MET A 325 -2.93 -3.75 -0.97
CA MET A 325 -2.21 -2.67 -0.33
C MET A 325 -0.89 -2.30 -1.05
N PHE A 326 -0.21 -3.24 -1.71
CA PHE A 326 1.14 -3.03 -2.27
C PHE A 326 1.18 -3.09 -3.79
N ARG A 327 0.51 -4.09 -4.37
CA ARG A 327 0.53 -4.43 -5.80
C ARG A 327 0.23 -3.26 -6.73
N ASN A 328 -0.72 -2.40 -6.34
CA ASN A 328 -1.15 -1.30 -7.19
C ASN A 328 -0.04 -0.27 -7.41
N GLU A 329 0.85 -0.08 -6.43
CA GLU A 329 1.99 0.83 -6.61
C GLU A 329 2.98 0.28 -7.63
N THR A 330 3.28 -1.02 -7.59
CA THR A 330 4.12 -1.67 -8.60
C THR A 330 3.51 -1.56 -9.99
N ARG A 331 2.19 -1.75 -10.10
CA ARG A 331 1.45 -1.55 -11.35
C ARG A 331 1.57 -0.13 -11.89
N HIS A 332 1.27 0.86 -11.06
CA HIS A 332 1.29 2.25 -11.50
C HIS A 332 2.72 2.71 -11.82
N ALA A 333 3.71 2.26 -11.04
CA ALA A 333 5.11 2.58 -11.27
C ALA A 333 5.59 2.06 -12.64
N ILE A 334 5.33 0.80 -12.97
CA ILE A 334 5.75 0.25 -14.27
C ILE A 334 5.05 0.95 -15.44
N MET A 335 3.77 1.30 -15.29
CA MET A 335 3.02 2.03 -16.32
C MET A 335 3.53 3.46 -16.53
N VAL A 336 3.83 4.19 -15.45
CA VAL A 336 4.42 5.54 -15.52
C VAL A 336 5.74 5.51 -16.28
N ILE A 337 6.62 4.56 -15.96
CA ILE A 337 7.90 4.43 -16.64
C ILE A 337 7.71 4.00 -18.09
N ALA A 338 6.82 3.03 -18.36
CA ALA A 338 6.55 2.56 -19.72
C ALA A 338 6.01 3.68 -20.62
N LEU A 339 5.06 4.49 -20.12
CA LEU A 339 4.51 5.62 -20.85
C LEU A 339 5.55 6.72 -21.10
N GLU A 340 6.43 7.01 -20.12
CA GLU A 340 7.52 7.96 -20.35
C GLU A 340 8.52 7.48 -21.41
N LEU A 341 8.84 6.18 -21.39
CA LEU A 341 9.72 5.57 -22.38
C LEU A 341 9.07 5.43 -23.77
N TYR A 342 7.74 5.46 -23.85
CA TYR A 342 7.02 5.46 -25.12
C TYR A 342 6.84 6.88 -25.69
N ARG A 343 6.77 7.89 -24.81
CA ARG A 343 6.63 9.30 -25.20
C ARG A 343 7.84 9.77 -26.00
N GLU A 344 7.59 10.57 -27.04
CA GLU A 344 8.63 11.22 -27.85
C GLU A 344 9.52 12.12 -26.97
N ASP A 345 10.79 12.24 -27.33
CA ASP A 345 11.71 13.08 -26.57
C ASP A 345 11.34 14.56 -26.75
N ASP A 346 10.96 15.18 -25.64
CA ASP A 346 10.72 16.62 -25.54
C ASP A 346 12.01 17.30 -25.06
N GLU A 347 12.65 18.09 -25.95
CA GLU A 347 13.87 18.82 -25.63
C GLU A 347 13.72 19.77 -24.44
N VAL A 348 12.54 20.38 -24.27
CA VAL A 348 12.27 21.34 -23.19
C VAL A 348 12.20 20.60 -21.86
N GLN A 349 11.46 19.48 -21.81
CA GLN A 349 11.42 18.63 -20.63
C GLN A 349 12.81 18.10 -20.27
N SER A 350 13.58 17.63 -21.25
CA SER A 350 14.93 17.09 -21.02
C SER A 350 15.89 18.15 -20.46
N LYS A 351 15.72 19.42 -20.83
CA LYS A 351 16.56 20.53 -20.35
C LYS A 351 16.11 21.04 -18.97
N LEU A 352 14.80 21.10 -18.71
CA LEU A 352 14.26 21.66 -17.47
C LEU A 352 14.25 20.64 -16.32
N LEU A 353 13.98 19.37 -16.60
CA LEU A 353 13.71 18.36 -15.58
C LEU A 353 14.32 17.01 -15.99
N SER A 354 15.62 16.88 -15.78
CA SER A 354 16.32 15.61 -15.88
C SER A 354 16.06 14.77 -14.63
N VAL A 355 15.39 13.63 -14.78
CA VAL A 355 15.46 12.55 -13.80
C VAL A 355 16.95 12.20 -13.62
N GLU A 356 17.42 11.91 -12.41
CA GLU A 356 18.84 11.60 -12.14
C GLU A 356 19.37 10.48 -13.07
N GLY A 357 20.25 10.79 -14.03
CA GLY A 357 20.74 9.84 -15.04
C GLY A 357 19.87 9.71 -16.31
N GLY A 358 18.85 10.56 -16.47
CA GLY A 358 18.05 10.73 -17.69
C GLY A 358 17.24 9.51 -18.13
N ARG A 359 16.82 9.52 -19.40
CA ARG A 359 16.06 8.45 -20.06
C ARG A 359 16.80 7.11 -20.06
N ALA A 360 18.14 7.13 -20.14
CA ALA A 360 18.97 5.92 -20.08
C ALA A 360 18.88 5.21 -18.72
N ALA A 361 19.02 5.93 -17.60
CA ALA A 361 18.86 5.34 -16.27
C ALA A 361 17.43 4.84 -16.00
N LEU A 362 16.44 5.50 -16.61
CA LEU A 362 15.05 5.06 -16.58
C LEU A 362 14.87 3.73 -17.32
N PHE A 363 15.41 3.63 -18.54
CA PHE A 363 15.38 2.40 -19.33
C PHE A 363 16.12 1.24 -18.64
N GLU A 364 17.25 1.48 -18.00
CA GLU A 364 17.95 0.43 -17.22
C GLU A 364 17.14 -0.07 -16.03
N THR A 365 16.43 0.83 -15.33
CA THR A 365 15.52 0.43 -14.24
C THR A 365 14.36 -0.41 -14.79
N PHE A 366 13.77 0.02 -15.91
CA PHE A 366 12.69 -0.68 -16.59
C PHE A 366 13.12 -2.07 -17.06
N LYS A 367 14.27 -2.18 -17.70
CA LYS A 367 14.87 -3.44 -18.16
C LYS A 367 15.16 -4.39 -17.00
N SER A 368 15.75 -3.88 -15.91
CA SER A 368 16.00 -4.68 -14.70
C SER A 368 14.72 -5.27 -14.15
N PHE A 369 13.67 -4.47 -14.01
CA PHE A 369 12.36 -4.93 -13.54
C PHE A 369 11.71 -5.93 -14.49
N PHE A 370 11.73 -5.63 -15.79
CA PHE A 370 11.12 -6.48 -16.81
C PHE A 370 11.77 -7.87 -16.87
N GLY A 371 13.09 -7.96 -16.66
CA GLY A 371 13.82 -9.23 -16.60
C GLY A 371 13.33 -10.18 -15.50
N PHE A 372 12.83 -9.66 -14.39
CA PHE A 372 12.17 -10.49 -13.35
C PHE A 372 10.69 -10.73 -13.65
N LEU A 373 10.01 -9.74 -14.24
CA LEU A 373 8.58 -9.77 -14.47
C LEU A 373 8.15 -10.96 -15.34
N GLU A 374 8.92 -11.28 -16.38
CA GLU A 374 8.59 -12.39 -17.28
C GLU A 374 8.50 -13.73 -16.52
N GLN A 375 9.52 -14.05 -15.73
CA GLN A 375 9.53 -15.28 -14.92
C GLN A 375 8.40 -15.27 -13.89
N LYS A 376 8.19 -14.15 -13.20
CA LYS A 376 7.14 -14.02 -12.18
C LYS A 376 5.73 -14.18 -12.77
N VAL A 377 5.50 -13.75 -14.00
CA VAL A 377 4.21 -13.93 -14.69
C VAL A 377 4.01 -15.38 -15.11
N ARG A 378 5.06 -16.04 -15.63
CA ARG A 378 5.04 -17.48 -15.94
C ARG A 378 4.73 -18.33 -14.70
N ASP A 379 5.28 -17.94 -13.55
CA ASP A 379 5.03 -18.57 -12.25
C ASP A 379 3.66 -18.23 -11.65
N LYS A 380 2.82 -17.44 -12.34
CA LYS A 380 1.55 -16.88 -11.85
C LYS A 380 1.70 -16.09 -10.54
N ALA A 381 2.92 -15.66 -10.24
CA ALA A 381 3.26 -14.87 -9.06
C ALA A 381 2.95 -13.38 -9.27
N VAL A 382 2.65 -12.93 -10.49
CA VAL A 382 2.24 -11.55 -10.78
C VAL A 382 1.12 -11.57 -11.83
N PRO A 383 0.07 -10.72 -11.70
CA PRO A 383 -1.03 -10.68 -12.65
C PRO A 383 -0.61 -10.37 -14.09
N GLU A 384 -1.16 -11.10 -15.06
CA GLU A 384 -0.92 -10.96 -16.51
C GLU A 384 -1.08 -9.52 -17.03
N ARG A 385 -2.06 -8.77 -16.50
CA ARG A 385 -2.32 -7.38 -16.88
C ARG A 385 -1.15 -6.42 -16.64
N LEU A 386 -0.17 -6.83 -15.83
CA LEU A 386 1.05 -6.06 -15.56
C LEU A 386 2.13 -6.28 -16.61
N PHE A 387 1.99 -7.28 -17.48
CA PHE A 387 3.04 -7.71 -18.39
C PHE A 387 2.92 -7.14 -19.80
N LEU A 388 1.72 -7.17 -20.38
CA LEU A 388 1.56 -6.95 -21.82
C LEU A 388 2.03 -5.54 -22.26
N ILE A 389 1.56 -4.48 -21.60
CA ILE A 389 1.97 -3.11 -21.96
C ILE A 389 3.48 -2.91 -21.77
N PRO A 390 4.09 -3.26 -20.61
CA PRO A 390 5.54 -3.17 -20.47
C PRO A 390 6.32 -4.01 -21.49
N ALA A 391 5.84 -5.20 -21.85
CA ALA A 391 6.48 -6.04 -22.87
C ALA A 391 6.50 -5.36 -24.23
N MET A 392 5.37 -4.76 -24.64
CA MET A 392 5.29 -4.04 -25.90
C MET A 392 6.17 -2.79 -25.91
N VAL A 393 6.23 -2.04 -24.80
CA VAL A 393 7.13 -0.88 -24.69
C VAL A 393 8.60 -1.31 -24.70
N TYR A 394 8.95 -2.41 -24.03
CA TYR A 394 10.30 -2.96 -24.06
C TYR A 394 10.71 -3.35 -25.48
N ALA A 395 9.84 -4.05 -26.21
CA ALA A 395 10.07 -4.41 -27.60
C ALA A 395 10.19 -3.16 -28.49
N HIS A 396 9.30 -2.19 -28.33
CA HIS A 396 9.35 -0.92 -29.05
C HIS A 396 10.71 -0.24 -28.88
N MET A 397 11.20 -0.09 -27.65
CA MET A 397 12.49 0.54 -27.33
C MET A 397 13.68 -0.18 -27.97
N GLN A 398 13.63 -1.50 -28.12
CA GLN A 398 14.70 -2.26 -28.77
C GLN A 398 14.63 -2.23 -30.30
N ILE A 399 13.42 -2.28 -30.85
CA ILE A 399 13.18 -2.36 -32.29
C ILE A 399 13.34 -0.99 -32.94
N SER A 400 12.83 0.08 -32.32
CA SER A 400 12.95 1.45 -32.84
C SER A 400 14.40 1.93 -32.93
N ALA A 401 15.29 1.36 -32.11
CA ALA A 401 16.73 1.61 -32.18
C ALA A 401 17.40 0.94 -33.41
N ARG A 402 16.77 -0.08 -34.00
CA ARG A 402 17.31 -0.88 -35.13
C ARG A 402 16.59 -0.61 -36.45
N HIS A 403 15.31 -0.29 -36.38
CA HIS A 403 14.42 -0.07 -37.51
C HIS A 403 13.69 1.25 -37.31
N GLY A 404 13.53 2.05 -38.37
CA GLY A 404 12.72 3.27 -38.31
C GLY A 404 11.28 2.95 -37.88
N THR A 405 10.72 3.73 -36.96
CA THR A 405 9.34 3.60 -36.52
C THR A 405 8.39 3.70 -37.72
N GLY A 406 7.47 2.74 -37.84
CA GLY A 406 6.53 2.67 -38.97
C GLY A 406 7.05 1.97 -40.24
N SER A 407 8.28 1.45 -40.25
CA SER A 407 8.77 0.58 -41.34
C SER A 407 8.07 -0.79 -41.35
N SER A 408 8.09 -1.49 -42.48
CA SER A 408 7.54 -2.86 -42.58
C SER A 408 8.28 -3.82 -41.64
N GLU A 409 9.60 -3.65 -41.51
CA GLU A 409 10.45 -4.40 -40.58
C GLU A 409 10.08 -4.13 -39.12
N TYR A 410 9.79 -2.86 -38.77
CA TYR A 410 9.30 -2.49 -37.44
C TYR A 410 7.97 -3.19 -37.12
N PHE A 411 6.99 -3.13 -38.03
CA PHE A 411 5.69 -3.79 -37.81
C PHE A 411 5.84 -5.30 -37.66
N ARG A 412 6.64 -5.94 -38.52
CA ARG A 412 6.92 -7.38 -38.43
C ARG A 412 7.54 -7.76 -37.08
N ALA A 413 8.58 -7.05 -36.65
CA ALA A 413 9.25 -7.32 -35.38
C ALA A 413 8.33 -7.06 -34.17
N MET A 414 7.46 -6.04 -34.22
CA MET A 414 6.48 -5.77 -33.17
C MET A 414 5.39 -6.85 -33.11
N THR A 415 4.94 -7.39 -34.25
CA THR A 415 4.01 -8.53 -34.29
C THR A 415 4.64 -9.79 -33.70
N GLU A 416 5.91 -10.06 -34.03
CA GLU A 416 6.67 -11.17 -33.45
C GLU A 416 6.80 -11.04 -31.93
N ALA A 417 7.14 -9.85 -31.42
CA ALA A 417 7.22 -9.56 -29.99
C ALA A 417 5.86 -9.70 -29.27
N GLY A 418 4.77 -9.27 -29.91
CA GLY A 418 3.41 -9.45 -29.38
C GLY A 418 3.05 -10.93 -29.22
N ALA A 419 3.35 -11.74 -30.24
CA ALA A 419 3.12 -13.19 -30.18
C ALA A 419 3.99 -13.87 -29.11
N GLU A 420 5.22 -13.40 -28.89
CA GLU A 420 6.06 -13.91 -27.80
C GLU A 420 5.51 -13.52 -26.42
N ALA A 421 5.03 -12.29 -26.26
CA ALA A 421 4.41 -11.85 -25.02
C ALA A 421 3.14 -12.67 -24.69
N GLU A 422 2.31 -12.98 -25.68
CA GLU A 422 1.13 -13.84 -25.49
C GLU A 422 1.50 -15.28 -25.10
N LYS A 423 2.57 -15.83 -25.69
CA LYS A 423 3.11 -17.15 -25.29
C LYS A 423 3.57 -17.15 -23.83
N CYS A 424 4.18 -16.07 -23.34
CA CYS A 424 4.55 -15.95 -21.93
C CYS A 424 3.33 -16.00 -21.00
N LEU A 425 2.16 -15.55 -21.47
CA LEU A 425 0.89 -15.59 -20.75
C LEU A 425 0.16 -16.95 -20.89
N GLY A 426 0.74 -17.92 -21.61
CA GLY A 426 0.09 -19.20 -21.88
C GLY A 426 -1.14 -19.08 -22.79
N ARG A 427 -1.31 -17.95 -23.49
CA ARG A 427 -2.35 -17.75 -24.51
C ARG A 427 -1.80 -18.30 -25.83
N ARG A 428 -2.64 -19.01 -26.58
CA ARG A 428 -2.29 -19.65 -27.85
C ARG A 428 -2.80 -18.85 -29.03
#